data_AF-A0A645CZ45-F1
#
_entry.id   AF-A0A645CZ45-F1
#
_cell.length_a   1.000
_cell.length_b   1.000
_cell.length_c   1.000
_cell.angle_alpha   90.00
_cell.angle_beta   90.00
_cell.angle_gamma   90.00
#
_symmetry.space_group_name_H-M   'P 1'
#
loop_
_entity.id
_entity.type
_entity.pdbx_description
1 polymer ?
#
loop_
_entity_poly.entity_id
_entity_poly.type
_entity_poly.pdbx_seq_one_letter_code
_entity_poly.pdbx_strand_id
1 'polypeptide(L)'
;MYTCQDCGIEANHHISMEKGGVAHYCLDCFNVYLCKRMGLDIALYDHPKTISVEGQRFRVMKEVLDNGVAYYAYKGKPTALSSVSYLGPFTMNGKEAMEELKYRIVAFLKHDTLQEDELSEIGVIGIVEDPDAWDEIAFIIDGKRYSSEDMMDFFSSVRGVNMMYIMQPRIPEPGSKWAAPESILPKKE
;
A
#
# COMPACT_ATOMS: atom_id res chain seq x y z
N MET A 1 0.18 23.53 -10.26
CA MET A 1 0.92 22.50 -9.48
C MET A 1 1.13 23.07 -8.10
N TYR A 2 0.70 22.38 -7.05
CA TYR A 2 0.84 22.86 -5.67
C TYR A 2 2.17 22.38 -5.09
N THR A 3 2.78 23.19 -4.23
CA THR A 3 4.03 22.84 -3.54
C THR A 3 3.75 22.49 -2.09
N CYS A 4 4.55 21.57 -1.55
CA CYS A 4 4.53 21.20 -0.15
C CYS A 4 4.91 22.42 0.68
N GLN A 5 4.04 22.83 1.60
CA GLN A 5 4.25 24.02 2.43
C GLN A 5 5.48 23.89 3.35
N ASP A 6 5.89 22.67 3.71
CA ASP A 6 6.99 22.44 4.64
C ASP A 6 8.37 22.31 3.96
N CYS A 7 8.44 21.84 2.71
CA CYS A 7 9.72 21.52 2.06
C CYS A 7 9.84 21.97 0.60
N GLY A 8 8.80 22.57 0.02
CA GLY A 8 8.82 23.19 -1.31
C GLY A 8 8.79 22.23 -2.51
N ILE A 9 8.84 20.91 -2.31
CA ILE A 9 8.71 19.92 -3.39
C ILE A 9 7.25 19.80 -3.85
N GLU A 10 6.97 19.08 -4.94
CA GLU A 10 5.59 18.87 -5.40
C GLU A 10 4.70 18.24 -4.32
N ALA A 11 3.55 18.86 -4.05
CA ALA A 11 2.55 18.34 -3.13
C ALA A 11 1.62 17.34 -3.83
N ASN A 12 1.34 16.25 -3.14
CA ASN A 12 0.39 15.24 -3.57
C ASN A 12 -0.70 14.95 -2.52
N HIS A 13 -0.65 15.58 -1.34
CA HIS A 13 -1.70 15.52 -0.32
C HIS A 13 -2.29 16.92 -0.12
N HIS A 14 -3.61 17.03 -0.26
CA HIS A 14 -4.33 18.30 -0.18
C HIS A 14 -5.41 18.19 0.91
N ILE A 15 -5.18 18.83 2.04
CA ILE A 15 -6.04 18.70 3.23
C ILE A 15 -6.87 19.96 3.42
N SER A 16 -8.19 19.85 3.32
CA SER A 16 -9.10 20.96 3.60
C SER A 16 -9.17 21.17 5.11
N MET A 17 -8.62 22.29 5.60
CA MET A 17 -8.47 22.57 7.02
C MET A 17 -9.79 23.03 7.64
N GLU A 18 -10.06 22.67 8.90
CA GLU A 18 -11.32 23.04 9.59
C GLU A 18 -11.49 24.56 9.74
N LYS A 19 -10.37 25.28 9.91
CA LYS A 19 -10.34 26.75 10.01
C LYS A 19 -10.41 27.46 8.65
N GLY A 20 -10.65 26.72 7.57
CA GLY A 20 -10.63 27.20 6.20
C GLY A 20 -9.24 27.12 5.55
N GLY A 21 -9.25 27.08 4.22
CA GLY A 21 -8.05 26.91 3.40
C GLY A 21 -7.69 25.44 3.16
N VAL A 22 -6.65 25.22 2.35
CA VAL A 22 -6.14 23.89 2.00
C VAL A 22 -4.66 23.84 2.33
N ALA A 23 -4.26 22.90 3.18
CA ALA A 23 -2.86 22.59 3.42
C ALA A 23 -2.35 21.65 2.33
N HIS A 24 -1.13 21.89 1.86
CA HIS A 24 -0.53 21.11 0.78
C HIS A 24 0.76 20.45 1.26
N TYR A 25 0.81 19.13 1.23
CA TYR A 25 1.95 18.34 1.69
C TYR A 25 2.42 17.38 0.60
N CYS A 26 3.72 17.11 0.56
CA CYS A 26 4.22 15.86 -0.02
C CYS A 26 3.95 14.70 0.96
N LEU A 27 4.00 13.45 0.49
CA LEU A 27 3.75 12.27 1.33
C LEU A 27 4.62 12.25 2.60
N ASP A 28 5.92 12.58 2.50
CA ASP A 28 6.82 12.56 3.65
C ASP A 28 6.41 13.59 4.71
N CYS A 29 6.10 14.83 4.30
CA CYS A 29 5.64 15.88 5.23
C CYS A 29 4.23 15.60 5.76
N PHE A 30 3.37 14.98 4.95
CA PHE A 30 2.05 14.53 5.39
C PHE A 30 2.15 13.48 6.50
N ASN A 31 3.03 12.48 6.35
CA ASN A 31 3.30 11.49 7.38
C ASN A 31 3.80 12.15 8.69
N VAL A 32 4.67 13.16 8.59
CA VAL A 32 5.14 13.94 9.76
C VAL A 32 3.98 14.68 10.43
N TYR A 33 3.14 15.36 9.64
CA TYR A 33 1.95 16.06 10.14
C TYR A 33 0.99 15.08 10.85
N LEU A 34 0.71 13.93 10.23
CA LEU A 34 -0.22 12.95 10.76
C LEU A 34 0.31 12.28 12.03
N CYS A 35 1.59 11.88 12.06
CA CYS A 35 2.22 11.37 13.29
C CYS A 35 2.12 12.40 14.44
N LYS A 36 2.41 13.68 14.18
CA LYS A 36 2.25 14.74 15.20
C LYS A 36 0.82 14.84 15.71
N ARG A 37 -0.16 14.79 14.80
CA ARG A 37 -1.60 14.83 15.13
C ARG A 37 -2.04 13.65 15.99
N MET A 38 -1.41 12.49 15.80
CA MET A 38 -1.67 11.25 16.57
C MET A 38 -0.79 11.12 17.82
N GLY A 39 0.14 12.04 18.07
CA GLY A 39 1.09 11.96 19.19
C GLY A 39 2.17 10.88 19.02
N LEU A 40 2.48 10.51 17.78
CA LEU A 40 3.49 9.52 17.40
C LEU A 40 4.81 10.19 17.00
N ASP A 41 5.92 9.50 17.22
CA ASP A 41 7.24 9.90 16.74
C ASP A 41 7.55 9.26 15.38
N ILE A 42 7.56 10.08 14.33
CA ILE A 42 7.85 9.65 12.95
C ILE A 42 9.24 9.01 12.80
N ALA A 43 10.19 9.34 13.66
CA ALA A 43 11.55 8.79 13.62
C ALA A 43 11.56 7.28 13.93
N LEU A 44 10.59 6.77 14.69
CA LEU A 44 10.45 5.33 14.96
C LEU A 44 10.16 4.54 13.69
N TYR A 45 9.58 5.17 12.67
CA TYR A 45 9.14 4.53 11.43
C TYR A 45 10.11 4.78 10.28
N ASP A 46 11.36 5.15 10.56
CA ASP A 46 12.34 5.42 9.52
C ASP A 46 12.72 4.15 8.73
N HIS A 47 12.95 4.30 7.43
CA HIS A 47 13.23 3.18 6.53
C HIS A 47 14.17 3.59 5.40
N PRO A 48 14.95 2.65 4.83
CA PRO A 48 15.77 2.95 3.66
C PRO A 48 14.87 3.23 2.44
N LYS A 49 15.31 4.12 1.54
CA LYS A 49 14.60 4.40 0.28
C LYS A 49 14.53 3.18 -0.66
N THR A 50 15.47 2.24 -0.51
CA THR A 50 15.50 1.00 -1.29
C THR A 50 15.99 -0.18 -0.44
N ILE A 51 15.45 -1.37 -0.71
CA ILE A 51 15.90 -2.65 -0.13
C ILE A 51 16.30 -3.62 -1.26
N SER A 52 17.10 -4.62 -0.92
CA SER A 52 17.48 -5.71 -1.82
C SER A 52 17.05 -7.05 -1.24
N VAL A 53 16.35 -7.86 -2.04
CA VAL A 53 15.83 -9.17 -1.67
C VAL A 53 16.06 -10.13 -2.83
N GLU A 54 16.69 -11.28 -2.59
CA GLU A 54 16.99 -12.29 -3.62
C GLU A 54 17.64 -11.71 -4.89
N GLY A 55 18.63 -10.82 -4.71
CA GLY A 55 19.34 -10.14 -5.81
C GLY A 55 18.54 -9.05 -6.54
N GLN A 56 17.28 -8.82 -6.16
CA GLN A 56 16.40 -7.84 -6.78
C GLN A 56 16.27 -6.58 -5.91
N ARG A 57 16.22 -5.40 -6.55
CA ARG A 57 16.13 -4.11 -5.85
C ARG A 57 14.70 -3.57 -5.88
N PHE A 58 14.23 -3.12 -4.72
CA PHE A 58 12.91 -2.55 -4.52
C PHE A 58 13.02 -1.14 -3.97
N ARG A 59 12.19 -0.22 -4.47
CA ARG A 59 11.98 1.10 -3.84
C ARG A 59 10.98 0.93 -2.71
N VAL A 60 11.26 1.54 -1.57
CA VAL A 60 10.37 1.50 -0.40
C VAL A 60 9.71 2.85 -0.20
N MET A 61 8.41 2.85 0.10
CA MET A 61 7.65 4.01 0.56
C MET A 61 6.90 3.64 1.83
N LYS A 62 6.54 4.64 2.63
CA LYS A 62 5.65 4.47 3.79
C LYS A 62 4.49 5.45 3.77
N GLU A 63 3.42 5.07 4.44
CA GLU A 63 2.24 5.87 4.66
C GLU A 63 1.69 5.60 6.06
N VAL A 64 1.42 6.66 6.81
CA VAL A 64 0.80 6.57 8.13
C VAL A 64 -0.71 6.51 7.92
N LEU A 65 -1.35 5.49 8.46
CA LEU A 65 -2.79 5.27 8.40
C LEU A 65 -3.40 5.42 9.80
N ASP A 66 -4.71 5.24 9.92
CA ASP A 66 -5.44 5.30 11.19
C ASP A 66 -5.11 4.13 12.14
N ASN A 67 -4.73 2.99 11.57
CA ASN A 67 -4.55 1.72 12.26
C ASN A 67 -3.09 1.19 12.22
N GLY A 68 -2.15 1.95 11.66
CA GLY A 68 -0.74 1.56 11.62
C GLY A 68 0.08 2.34 10.61
N VAL A 69 1.25 1.80 10.29
CA VAL A 69 2.13 2.33 9.25
C VAL A 69 2.23 1.30 8.13
N ALA A 70 1.77 1.69 6.95
CA ALA A 70 1.90 0.91 5.74
C ALA A 70 3.29 1.12 5.14
N TYR A 71 3.94 0.04 4.74
CA TYR A 71 5.19 0.04 3.99
C TYR A 71 4.97 -0.70 2.67
N TYR A 72 5.46 -0.10 1.59
CA TYR A 72 5.26 -0.57 0.23
C TYR A 72 6.62 -0.81 -0.43
N ALA A 73 6.82 -1.96 -1.05
CA ALA A 73 7.98 -2.27 -1.87
C ALA A 73 7.59 -2.31 -3.35
N TYR A 74 8.29 -1.56 -4.19
CA TYR A 74 8.05 -1.49 -5.63
C TYR A 74 9.27 -2.01 -6.40
N LYS A 75 9.08 -3.01 -7.26
CA LYS A 75 10.12 -3.52 -8.17
C LYS A 75 9.99 -2.86 -9.54
N GLY A 76 11.07 -2.28 -10.08
CA GLY A 76 11.08 -1.71 -11.44
C GLY A 76 10.53 -0.29 -11.52
N LYS A 77 9.88 0.07 -12.64
CA LYS A 77 9.26 1.41 -12.82
C LYS A 77 8.07 1.57 -11.86
N PRO A 78 7.65 2.80 -11.52
CA PRO A 78 6.56 3.03 -10.58
C PRO A 78 5.21 2.39 -11.01
N THR A 79 5.06 2.08 -12.29
CA THR A 79 3.91 1.38 -12.87
C THR A 79 4.07 -0.15 -12.93
N ALA A 80 5.15 -0.72 -12.37
CA ALA A 80 5.43 -2.14 -12.43
C ALA A 80 4.71 -2.91 -11.31
N LEU A 81 4.04 -3.96 -11.75
CA LEU A 81 2.99 -4.74 -11.10
C LEU A 81 3.50 -5.83 -10.13
N SER A 82 4.69 -5.64 -9.56
CA SER A 82 5.25 -6.51 -8.54
C SER A 82 5.54 -5.67 -7.31
N SER A 83 4.48 -5.38 -6.57
CA SER A 83 4.55 -4.57 -5.37
C SER A 83 3.98 -5.33 -4.19
N VAL A 84 4.68 -5.25 -3.05
CA VAL A 84 4.34 -5.96 -1.82
C VAL A 84 4.09 -4.93 -0.75
N SER A 85 3.01 -5.08 0.03
CA SER A 85 2.71 -4.20 1.15
C SER A 85 2.71 -4.93 2.49
N TYR A 86 2.97 -4.14 3.52
CA TYR A 86 2.87 -4.57 4.91
C TYR A 86 2.32 -3.43 5.75
N LEU A 87 1.27 -3.70 6.54
CA LEU A 87 0.77 -2.79 7.56
C LEU A 87 1.29 -3.24 8.92
N GLY A 88 2.23 -2.47 9.47
CA GLY A 88 2.75 -2.68 10.81
C GLY A 88 1.94 -1.90 11.85
N PRO A 89 1.73 -2.44 13.06
CA PRO A 89 1.12 -1.67 14.15
C PRO A 89 2.02 -0.52 14.58
N PHE A 90 1.46 0.53 15.20
CA PHE A 90 2.25 1.69 15.67
C PHE A 90 3.36 1.37 16.67
N THR A 91 3.27 0.22 17.35
CA THR A 91 4.27 -0.28 18.29
C THR A 91 5.51 -0.86 17.60
N MET A 92 5.43 -1.16 16.31
CA MET A 92 6.52 -1.72 15.52
C MET A 92 7.36 -0.60 14.90
N ASN A 93 8.69 -0.70 15.05
CA ASN A 93 9.58 0.27 14.44
C ASN A 93 9.86 -0.04 12.95
N GLY A 94 10.42 0.93 12.24
CA GLY A 94 10.71 0.80 10.80
C GLY A 94 11.69 -0.33 10.47
N LYS A 95 12.64 -0.65 11.36
CA LYS A 95 13.58 -1.76 11.14
C LYS A 95 12.85 -3.11 11.18
N GLU A 96 12.00 -3.34 12.17
CA GLU A 96 11.16 -4.53 12.27
C GLU A 96 10.22 -4.65 11.06
N ALA A 97 9.57 -3.54 10.69
CA ALA A 97 8.69 -3.51 9.52
C ALA A 97 9.44 -3.82 8.20
N MET A 98 10.72 -3.43 8.08
CA MET A 98 11.54 -3.79 6.93
C MET A 98 11.87 -5.28 6.87
N GLU A 99 12.11 -5.94 8.01
CA GLU A 99 12.34 -7.39 8.01
C GLU A 99 11.06 -8.15 7.62
N GLU A 100 9.90 -7.74 8.14
CA GLU A 100 8.60 -8.29 7.73
C GLU A 100 8.32 -8.06 6.24
N LEU A 101 8.60 -6.86 5.73
CA LEU A 101 8.43 -6.56 4.30
C LEU A 101 9.34 -7.41 3.42
N LYS A 102 10.60 -7.61 3.81
CA LYS A 102 11.53 -8.51 3.10
C LYS A 102 11.05 -9.96 3.12
N TYR A 103 10.59 -10.45 4.27
CA TYR A 103 10.05 -11.80 4.40
C TYR A 103 8.88 -12.03 3.43
N ARG A 104 7.96 -11.06 3.35
CA ARG A 104 6.82 -11.10 2.40
C ARG A 104 7.27 -11.07 0.95
N ILE A 105 8.29 -10.26 0.62
CA ILE A 105 8.87 -10.25 -0.73
C ILE A 105 9.47 -11.61 -1.08
N VAL A 106 10.18 -12.27 -0.16
CA VAL A 106 10.72 -13.61 -0.39
C VAL A 106 9.60 -14.63 -0.65
N ALA A 107 8.53 -14.59 0.14
CA ALA A 107 7.37 -15.46 -0.07
C ALA A 107 6.72 -15.19 -1.45
N PHE A 108 6.50 -13.93 -1.79
CA PHE A 108 5.95 -13.52 -3.08
C PHE A 108 6.83 -13.93 -4.27
N LEU A 109 8.17 -13.87 -4.13
CA LEU A 109 9.09 -14.26 -5.21
C LEU A 109 9.21 -15.78 -5.41
N LYS A 110 8.77 -16.59 -4.44
CA LYS A 110 8.87 -18.06 -4.50
C LYS A 110 7.58 -18.75 -4.95
N HIS A 111 6.47 -18.03 -4.95
CA HIS A 111 5.15 -18.58 -5.22
C HIS A 111 4.40 -17.67 -6.18
N ASP A 112 4.13 -18.17 -7.39
CA ASP A 112 3.13 -17.54 -8.26
C ASP A 112 1.74 -17.79 -7.65
N THR A 113 0.89 -16.76 -7.63
CA THR A 113 -0.49 -16.86 -7.15
C THR A 113 -1.34 -17.67 -8.12
N LEU A 114 -1.04 -17.59 -9.43
CA LEU A 114 -1.60 -18.45 -10.46
C LEU A 114 -0.54 -19.39 -11.03
N GLN A 115 -0.82 -20.70 -10.99
CA GLN A 115 0.00 -21.73 -11.61
C GLN A 115 -0.86 -22.56 -12.56
N GLU A 116 -0.53 -22.58 -13.85
CA GLU A 116 -1.27 -23.34 -14.88
C GLU A 116 -2.79 -23.02 -14.89
N ASP A 117 -3.14 -21.74 -14.69
CA ASP A 117 -4.52 -21.24 -14.57
C ASP A 117 -5.29 -21.73 -13.33
N GLU A 118 -4.60 -22.31 -12.34
CA GLU A 118 -5.14 -22.67 -11.03
C GLU A 118 -4.67 -21.71 -9.94
N LEU A 119 -5.56 -21.42 -8.98
CA LEU A 119 -5.23 -20.55 -7.86
C LEU A 119 -4.38 -21.32 -6.84
N SER A 120 -3.17 -20.84 -6.61
CA SER A 120 -2.31 -21.35 -5.54
C SER A 120 -2.97 -21.13 -4.17
N GLU A 121 -2.84 -22.11 -3.27
CA GLU A 121 -3.22 -21.95 -1.86
C GLU A 121 -2.42 -20.84 -1.15
N ILE A 122 -1.28 -20.44 -1.73
CA ILE A 122 -0.39 -19.40 -1.23
C ILE A 122 -0.22 -18.36 -2.32
N GLY A 123 -0.74 -17.15 -2.09
CA GLY A 123 -0.60 -16.04 -3.03
C GLY A 123 -1.28 -14.76 -2.54
N VAL A 124 -1.34 -13.74 -3.41
CA VAL A 124 -1.95 -12.44 -3.12
C VAL A 124 -2.90 -12.05 -4.25
N ILE A 125 -4.15 -11.79 -3.89
CA ILE A 125 -5.17 -11.27 -4.79
C ILE A 125 -5.41 -9.80 -4.43
N GLY A 126 -5.12 -8.89 -5.36
CA GLY A 126 -5.52 -7.50 -5.27
C GLY A 126 -6.98 -7.33 -5.70
N ILE A 127 -7.69 -6.39 -5.10
CA ILE A 127 -9.05 -6.01 -5.49
C ILE A 127 -9.04 -4.50 -5.72
N VAL A 128 -9.51 -4.06 -6.89
CA VAL A 128 -9.57 -2.65 -7.26
C VAL A 128 -10.94 -2.29 -7.82
N GLU A 129 -11.33 -1.03 -7.67
CA GLU A 129 -12.45 -0.47 -8.43
C GLU A 129 -12.10 -0.47 -9.92
N ASP A 130 -13.06 -0.88 -10.74
CA ASP A 130 -12.99 -0.82 -12.19
C ASP A 130 -14.31 -0.24 -12.72
N PRO A 131 -14.39 1.09 -12.94
CA PRO A 131 -15.61 1.76 -13.35
C PRO A 131 -16.17 1.27 -14.70
N ASP A 132 -15.32 0.62 -15.49
CA ASP A 132 -15.68 0.08 -16.81
C ASP A 132 -16.18 -1.37 -16.71
N ALA A 133 -16.02 -2.04 -15.56
CA ALA A 133 -16.51 -3.39 -15.31
C ALA A 133 -17.99 -3.40 -14.87
N TRP A 134 -18.71 -4.48 -15.21
CA TRP A 134 -20.14 -4.60 -14.89
C TRP A 134 -20.44 -4.65 -13.38
N ASP A 135 -19.51 -5.23 -12.61
CA ASP A 135 -19.55 -5.37 -11.16
C ASP A 135 -18.73 -4.28 -10.44
N GLU A 136 -18.23 -3.29 -11.18
CA GLU A 136 -17.42 -2.16 -10.70
C GLU A 136 -16.11 -2.59 -9.98
N ILE A 137 -15.70 -3.85 -10.11
CA ILE A 137 -14.49 -4.40 -9.48
C ILE A 137 -13.63 -5.16 -10.50
N ALA A 138 -12.32 -5.13 -10.28
CA ALA A 138 -11.37 -6.01 -10.94
C ALA A 138 -10.44 -6.66 -9.92
N PHE A 139 -10.08 -7.90 -10.19
CA PHE A 139 -9.11 -8.66 -9.42
C PHE A 139 -7.73 -8.55 -10.07
N ILE A 140 -6.70 -8.39 -9.26
CA ILE A 140 -5.32 -8.33 -9.73
C ILE A 140 -4.58 -9.53 -9.17
N ILE A 141 -4.14 -10.42 -10.05
CA ILE A 141 -3.34 -11.60 -9.67
C ILE A 141 -2.05 -11.58 -10.46
N ASP A 142 -0.91 -11.63 -9.77
CA ASP A 142 0.44 -11.57 -10.35
C ASP A 142 0.62 -10.45 -11.39
N GLY A 143 -0.09 -9.33 -11.18
CA GLY A 143 -0.04 -8.15 -12.03
C GLY A 143 -0.97 -8.16 -13.24
N LYS A 144 -1.79 -9.18 -13.42
CA LYS A 144 -2.83 -9.23 -14.47
C LYS A 144 -4.20 -8.92 -13.87
N ARG A 145 -5.03 -8.23 -14.65
CA ARG A 145 -6.42 -7.94 -14.29
C ARG A 145 -7.33 -9.09 -14.74
N TYR A 146 -8.29 -9.40 -13.88
CA TYR A 146 -9.28 -10.46 -14.04
C TYR A 146 -10.65 -9.93 -13.63
N SER A 147 -11.68 -10.37 -14.34
CA SER A 147 -13.07 -10.09 -13.98
C SER A 147 -13.51 -10.93 -12.77
N SER A 148 -14.68 -10.65 -12.21
CA SER A 148 -15.30 -11.56 -11.22
C SER A 148 -15.60 -12.94 -11.79
N GLU A 149 -15.96 -13.06 -13.07
CA GLU A 149 -16.20 -14.36 -13.71
C GLU A 149 -14.92 -15.19 -13.71
N ASP A 150 -13.79 -14.60 -14.16
CA ASP A 150 -12.48 -15.26 -14.13
C ASP A 150 -12.09 -15.66 -12.69
N MET A 151 -12.35 -14.79 -11.71
CA MET A 151 -12.04 -15.05 -10.31
C MET A 151 -12.84 -16.23 -9.74
N MET A 152 -14.11 -16.37 -10.13
CA MET A 152 -14.95 -17.49 -9.71
C MET A 152 -14.45 -18.81 -10.30
N ASP A 153 -13.96 -18.80 -11.53
CA ASP A 153 -13.33 -19.98 -12.15
C ASP A 153 -12.06 -20.38 -11.38
N PHE A 154 -11.23 -19.41 -10.99
CA PHE A 154 -10.06 -19.69 -10.15
C PHE A 154 -10.43 -20.26 -8.78
N PHE A 155 -11.46 -19.73 -8.11
CA PHE A 155 -11.92 -20.27 -6.84
C PHE A 155 -12.49 -21.69 -6.94
N SER A 156 -12.89 -22.14 -8.13
CA SER A 156 -13.33 -23.52 -8.32
C SER A 156 -12.21 -24.55 -8.07
N SER A 157 -10.95 -24.19 -8.37
CA SER A 157 -9.77 -25.06 -8.20
C SER A 157 -9.46 -25.35 -6.72
N VAL A 158 -9.78 -24.42 -5.83
CA VAL A 158 -9.56 -24.53 -4.38
C VAL A 158 -10.84 -24.87 -3.61
N ARG A 159 -11.85 -25.41 -4.27
CA ARG A 159 -13.13 -25.74 -3.63
C ARG A 159 -12.93 -26.75 -2.49
N GLY A 160 -13.42 -26.40 -1.31
CA GLY A 160 -13.37 -27.26 -0.12
C GLY A 160 -12.23 -26.93 0.85
N VAL A 161 -11.40 -25.93 0.56
CA VAL A 161 -10.42 -25.38 1.50
C VAL A 161 -10.93 -24.08 2.14
N ASN A 162 -10.43 -23.77 3.33
CA ASN A 162 -10.62 -22.44 3.92
C ASN A 162 -9.49 -21.53 3.44
N MET A 163 -9.84 -20.42 2.78
CA MET A 163 -8.86 -19.39 2.45
C MET A 163 -8.84 -18.31 3.54
N MET A 164 -7.65 -17.96 4.02
CA MET A 164 -7.45 -16.87 4.96
C MET A 164 -6.71 -15.73 4.27
N TYR A 165 -7.43 -14.64 3.98
CA TYR A 165 -6.86 -13.42 3.42
C TYR A 165 -6.68 -12.36 4.51
N ILE A 166 -5.51 -11.73 4.54
CA ILE A 166 -5.24 -10.58 5.40
C ILE A 166 -5.45 -9.32 4.56
N MET A 167 -6.40 -8.47 4.95
CA MET A 167 -6.56 -7.16 4.30
C MET A 167 -5.27 -6.36 4.45
N GLN A 168 -4.73 -5.93 3.32
CA GLN A 168 -3.51 -5.14 3.26
C GLN A 168 -3.81 -3.79 2.62
N PRO A 169 -3.08 -2.74 3.03
CA PRO A 169 -3.23 -1.43 2.44
C PRO A 169 -2.94 -1.52 0.95
N ARG A 170 -3.83 -0.91 0.17
CA ARG A 170 -3.66 -0.81 -1.28
C ARG A 170 -2.37 -0.08 -1.56
N ILE A 171 -1.59 -0.63 -2.47
CA ILE A 171 -0.35 0.00 -2.90
C ILE A 171 -0.72 1.22 -3.72
N PRO A 172 -0.40 2.44 -3.27
CA PRO A 172 -0.78 3.63 -4.01
C PRO A 172 0.00 3.67 -5.32
N GLU A 173 -0.69 4.10 -6.39
CA GLU A 173 -0.01 4.45 -7.63
C GLU A 173 1.04 5.52 -7.33
N PRO A 174 2.28 5.36 -7.80
CA PRO A 174 3.30 6.35 -7.49
C PRO A 174 2.98 7.72 -8.08
N GLY A 175 2.91 8.72 -7.19
CA GLY A 175 2.54 10.08 -7.58
C GLY A 175 1.04 10.33 -7.63
N SER A 176 0.21 9.39 -7.15
CA SER A 176 -1.21 9.64 -6.91
C SER A 176 -1.41 10.86 -6.02
N LYS A 177 -2.48 11.59 -6.31
CA LYS A 177 -2.91 12.74 -5.52
C LYS A 177 -4.01 12.30 -4.57
N TRP A 178 -3.93 12.81 -3.34
CA TRP A 178 -4.87 12.53 -2.28
C TRP A 178 -5.48 13.83 -1.77
N ALA A 179 -6.78 13.82 -1.52
CA ALA A 179 -7.49 14.96 -0.98
C ALA A 179 -8.51 14.50 0.06
N ALA A 180 -8.54 15.18 1.20
CA ALA A 180 -9.46 14.87 2.28
C ALA A 180 -9.73 16.10 3.16
N PRO A 181 -10.89 16.18 3.81
CA PRO A 181 -11.08 17.12 4.91
C PRO A 181 -10.25 16.71 6.13
N GLU A 182 -9.77 17.70 6.88
CA GLU A 182 -9.01 17.48 8.13
C GLU A 182 -9.83 16.69 9.18
N SER A 183 -11.16 16.81 9.14
CA SER A 183 -12.07 16.18 10.10
C SER A 183 -12.09 14.65 10.04
N ILE A 184 -11.74 14.05 8.91
CA ILE A 184 -11.65 12.59 8.76
C ILE A 184 -10.25 12.05 9.09
N LEU A 185 -9.27 12.93 9.32
CA LEU A 185 -7.92 12.50 9.63
C LEU A 185 -7.82 12.01 11.08
N PRO A 186 -7.09 10.90 11.30
CA PRO A 186 -6.81 10.37 12.64
C PRO A 186 -6.28 11.45 13.58
N LYS A 187 -6.73 11.41 14.83
CA LYS A 187 -6.30 12.31 15.89
C LYS A 187 -5.96 11.51 17.13
N LYS A 188 -5.08 12.06 17.97
CA LYS A 188 -4.80 11.50 19.29
C LYS A 188 -6.14 11.36 20.05
N GLU A 189 -6.42 10.15 20.54
CA GLU A 189 -7.54 9.89 21.46
C GLU A 189 -7.37 10.66 22.78
#